data_AF-A0A4S9XDS2-F1
#
_entry.id   AF-A0A4S9XDS2-F1
#
_cell.length_a   1.000
_cell.length_b   1.000
_cell.length_c   1.000
_cell.angle_alpha   90.00
_cell.angle_beta   90.00
_cell.angle_gamma   90.00
#
_symmetry.space_group_name_H-M   'P 1'
#
loop_
_entity.id
_entity.type
_entity.pdbx_description
1 polymer ?
#
loop_
_entity_poly.entity_id
_entity_poly.type
_entity_poly.pdbx_seq_one_letter_code
_entity_poly.pdbx_strand_id
1 'polypeptide(L)'
;MANNGTIKYCVNWNNVKTVTSSQRVLVARALQSSMQEWVDVLVGFDGFPLTTVDVNVVSYAAKFVDQIQGDTTGLDINTVTPNSKGESECDPRCYRTKYLDSETGMSECPGGEKSSYDMVLGLETMPTYPGINILGMATKYWQRMHPGYFLAHAKDEKMFVLRHEIGHSFGLIGQ
;
A
#
# COMPACT_ATOMS: atom_id res chain seq x y z
N MET A 1 4.29 -5.94 19.90
CA MET A 1 4.06 -5.46 18.52
C MET A 1 3.62 -4.02 18.55
N ALA A 2 4.18 -3.18 17.70
CA ALA A 2 3.64 -1.85 17.47
C ALA A 2 2.31 -1.96 16.69
N ASN A 3 1.28 -1.21 17.09
CA ASN A 3 -0.05 -1.10 16.45
C ASN A 3 -1.05 -2.26 16.63
N ASN A 4 -0.86 -3.20 17.56
CA ASN A 4 -1.89 -4.19 17.96
C ASN A 4 -2.64 -4.88 16.79
N GLY A 5 -1.91 -5.30 15.75
CA GLY A 5 -2.50 -5.96 14.57
C GLY A 5 -3.08 -5.01 13.51
N THR A 6 -2.79 -3.71 13.55
CA THR A 6 -3.17 -2.77 12.49
C THR A 6 -1.99 -2.42 11.60
N ILE A 7 -2.22 -2.39 10.29
CA ILE A 7 -1.28 -1.90 9.28
C ILE A 7 -1.93 -0.81 8.43
N LYS A 8 -1.21 0.30 8.23
CA LYS A 8 -1.68 1.45 7.45
C LYS A 8 -1.01 1.49 6.09
N TYR A 9 -1.81 1.66 5.05
CA TYR A 9 -1.35 1.78 3.66
C TYR A 9 -1.50 3.21 3.16
N CYS A 10 -0.48 3.67 2.44
CA CYS A 10 -0.64 4.72 1.45
C CYS A 10 -0.75 4.09 0.06
N VAL A 11 -1.73 4.51 -0.74
CA VAL A 11 -1.86 4.09 -2.14
C VAL A 11 -1.28 5.16 -3.05
N ASN A 12 -0.18 4.84 -3.74
CA ASN A 12 0.40 5.70 -4.75
C ASN A 12 -0.23 5.39 -6.13
N TRP A 13 -1.22 6.19 -6.51
CA TRP A 13 -1.92 6.13 -7.79
C TRP A 13 -1.11 6.85 -8.88
N ASN A 14 -0.01 6.24 -9.29
CA ASN A 14 0.85 6.72 -10.38
C ASN A 14 0.29 6.27 -11.75
N ASN A 15 -0.92 6.75 -12.08
CA ASN A 15 -1.61 6.48 -13.34
C ASN A 15 -2.16 7.77 -13.95
N VAL A 16 -2.43 7.79 -15.26
CA VAL A 16 -3.08 8.93 -15.95
C VAL A 16 -4.60 8.94 -15.78
N LYS A 17 -5.22 7.79 -15.53
CA LYS A 17 -6.67 7.65 -15.33
C LYS A 17 -7.06 8.03 -13.91
N THR A 18 -8.35 8.26 -13.69
CA THR A 18 -8.91 8.47 -12.35
C THR A 18 -9.16 7.15 -11.62
N VAL A 19 -9.24 7.22 -10.30
CA VAL A 19 -9.74 6.16 -9.41
C VAL A 19 -11.01 6.63 -8.70
N THR A 20 -12.09 5.90 -8.93
CA THR A 20 -13.40 6.16 -8.33
C THR A 20 -13.49 5.66 -6.90
N SER A 21 -14.47 6.16 -6.13
CA SER A 21 -14.74 5.67 -4.77
C SER A 21 -14.97 4.16 -4.71
N SER A 22 -15.73 3.59 -5.67
CA SER A 22 -15.96 2.14 -5.72
C SER A 22 -14.67 1.35 -5.99
N GLN A 23 -13.78 1.86 -6.85
CA GLN A 23 -12.47 1.26 -7.08
C GLN A 23 -11.57 1.35 -5.84
N ARG A 24 -11.59 2.47 -5.10
CA ARG A 24 -10.84 2.57 -3.83
C ARG A 24 -11.33 1.56 -2.78
N VAL A 25 -12.64 1.31 -2.71
CA VAL A 25 -13.20 0.24 -1.88
C VAL A 25 -12.68 -1.14 -2.30
N LEU A 26 -12.50 -1.38 -3.61
CA LEU A 26 -11.88 -2.62 -4.09
C LEU A 26 -10.41 -2.73 -3.67
N VAL A 27 -9.66 -1.62 -3.75
CA VAL A 27 -8.25 -1.58 -3.29
C VAL A 27 -8.13 -1.91 -1.81
N ALA A 28 -8.90 -1.25 -0.95
CA ALA A 28 -8.89 -1.51 0.49
C ALA A 28 -9.27 -2.97 0.81
N ARG A 29 -10.33 -3.50 0.15
CA ARG A 29 -10.75 -4.90 0.35
C ARG A 29 -9.68 -5.90 -0.08
N ALA A 30 -9.04 -5.68 -1.23
CA ALA A 30 -8.02 -6.59 -1.74
C ALA A 30 -6.79 -6.62 -0.83
N LEU A 31 -6.35 -5.46 -0.34
CA LEU A 31 -5.27 -5.36 0.65
C LEU A 31 -5.63 -6.08 1.96
N GLN A 32 -6.83 -5.80 2.50
CA GLN A 32 -7.33 -6.45 3.71
C GLN A 32 -7.35 -7.98 3.57
N SER A 33 -7.95 -8.48 2.50
CA SER A 33 -8.09 -9.93 2.28
C SER A 33 -6.72 -10.59 2.11
N SER A 34 -5.85 -9.99 1.30
CA SER A 34 -4.53 -10.54 1.00
C SER A 34 -3.61 -10.57 2.22
N MET A 35 -3.67 -9.55 3.08
CA MET A 35 -2.90 -9.51 4.32
C MET A 35 -3.47 -10.49 5.37
N GLN A 36 -4.80 -10.59 5.46
CA GLN A 36 -5.43 -11.56 6.36
C GLN A 36 -5.08 -13.00 5.96
N GLU A 37 -5.05 -13.32 4.67
CA GLU A 37 -4.63 -14.65 4.19
C GLU A 37 -3.18 -14.98 4.61
N TRP A 38 -2.28 -13.99 4.65
CA TRP A 38 -0.93 -14.18 5.22
C TRP A 38 -0.95 -14.40 6.73
N VAL A 39 -1.74 -13.61 7.45
CA VAL A 39 -1.89 -13.78 8.91
C VAL A 39 -2.45 -15.15 9.24
N ASP A 40 -3.45 -15.64 8.50
CA ASP A 40 -4.04 -16.97 8.67
C ASP A 40 -3.00 -18.09 8.52
N VAL A 41 -2.05 -17.95 7.59
CA VAL A 41 -0.93 -18.89 7.43
C VAL A 41 0.03 -18.84 8.62
N LEU A 42 0.22 -17.68 9.24
CA LEU A 42 1.12 -17.50 10.37
C LEU A 42 0.49 -17.87 11.72
N VAL A 43 -0.84 -18.00 11.82
CA VAL A 43 -1.51 -18.38 13.07
C VAL A 43 -0.95 -19.71 13.60
N GLY A 44 -0.41 -19.68 14.82
CA GLY A 44 0.17 -20.85 15.48
C GLY A 44 1.59 -21.19 15.05
N PHE A 45 2.15 -20.49 14.06
CA PHE A 45 3.56 -20.62 13.70
C PHE A 45 4.45 -19.82 14.66
N ASP A 46 5.41 -20.47 15.30
CA ASP A 46 6.44 -19.86 16.16
C ASP A 46 5.91 -18.82 17.19
N GLY A 47 4.76 -19.11 17.79
CA GLY A 47 4.13 -18.21 18.77
C GLY A 47 3.65 -16.88 18.18
N PHE A 48 3.39 -16.82 16.86
CA PHE A 48 2.89 -15.63 16.19
C PHE A 48 1.63 -15.10 16.90
N PRO A 49 1.66 -13.86 17.38
CA PRO A 49 0.70 -13.36 18.37
C PRO A 49 -0.62 -12.82 17.78
N LEU A 50 -0.74 -12.74 16.46
CA LEU A 50 -1.93 -12.20 15.80
C LEU A 50 -2.75 -13.31 15.16
N THR A 51 -4.06 -13.23 15.32
CA THR A 51 -5.05 -14.05 14.60
C THR A 51 -5.79 -13.26 13.53
N THR A 52 -5.76 -11.94 13.63
CA THR A 52 -6.41 -11.02 12.70
C THR A 52 -5.52 -9.81 12.46
N VAL A 53 -5.75 -9.15 11.33
CA VAL A 53 -5.10 -7.89 10.97
C VAL A 53 -6.13 -6.91 10.45
N ASP A 54 -6.01 -5.65 10.84
CA ASP A 54 -6.79 -4.56 10.31
C ASP A 54 -5.95 -3.73 9.33
N VAL A 55 -6.38 -3.65 8.07
CA VAL A 55 -5.70 -2.94 7.00
C VAL A 55 -6.42 -1.65 6.68
N ASN A 56 -5.77 -0.53 6.97
CA ASN A 56 -6.34 0.80 6.79
C ASN A 56 -5.63 1.54 5.65
N VAL A 57 -6.36 1.85 4.57
CA VAL A 57 -5.85 2.80 3.57
C VAL A 57 -6.12 4.21 4.06
N VAL A 58 -5.06 4.90 4.49
CA VAL A 58 -5.17 6.23 5.14
C VAL A 58 -4.89 7.39 4.20
N SER A 59 -4.18 7.13 3.11
CA SER A 59 -3.79 8.19 2.17
C SER A 59 -3.72 7.68 0.74
N TYR A 60 -3.92 8.62 -0.19
CA TYR A 60 -3.68 8.43 -1.61
C TYR A 60 -2.71 9.50 -2.09
N ALA A 61 -1.67 9.07 -2.81
CA ALA A 61 -0.83 9.94 -3.60
C ALA A 61 -1.24 9.84 -5.07
N ALA A 62 -1.34 10.98 -5.76
CA ALA A 62 -1.64 11.04 -7.19
C ALA A 62 -0.97 12.26 -7.81
N LYS A 63 -0.85 12.28 -9.13
CA LYS A 63 -0.29 13.43 -9.85
C LYS A 63 -1.18 14.66 -9.71
N PHE A 64 -2.49 14.46 -9.73
CA PHE A 64 -3.49 15.52 -9.53
C PHE A 64 -4.58 15.03 -8.56
N VAL A 65 -5.06 15.92 -7.68
CA VAL A 65 -6.10 15.61 -6.67
C VAL A 65 -7.37 15.06 -7.32
N ASP A 66 -7.76 15.63 -8.46
CA ASP A 66 -8.98 15.29 -9.19
C ASP A 66 -8.98 13.87 -9.78
N GLN A 67 -7.82 13.20 -9.81
CA GLN A 67 -7.74 11.78 -10.13
C GLN A 67 -8.38 10.91 -9.05
N ILE A 68 -8.45 11.37 -7.81
CA ILE A 68 -9.10 10.67 -6.70
C ILE A 68 -10.57 11.13 -6.61
N GLN A 69 -11.48 10.38 -7.24
CA GLN A 69 -12.87 10.84 -7.44
C GLN A 69 -13.85 10.38 -6.35
N GLY A 70 -14.86 11.20 -6.05
CA GLY A 70 -15.90 10.89 -5.06
C GLY A 70 -15.49 11.30 -3.65
N ASP A 71 -16.13 10.72 -2.63
CA ASP A 71 -15.85 11.07 -1.24
C ASP A 71 -14.45 10.63 -0.82
N THR A 72 -13.69 11.57 -0.25
CA THR A 72 -12.34 11.39 0.29
C THR A 72 -12.27 11.77 1.77
N THR A 73 -13.41 11.89 2.44
CA THR A 73 -13.47 12.19 3.87
C THR A 73 -12.66 11.15 4.65
N GLY A 74 -11.73 11.63 5.47
CA GLY A 74 -10.84 10.78 6.27
C GLY A 74 -9.63 10.21 5.53
N LEU A 75 -9.44 10.55 4.25
CA LEU A 75 -8.22 10.23 3.49
C LEU A 75 -7.34 11.46 3.37
N ASP A 76 -6.03 11.29 3.60
CA ASP A 76 -5.06 12.30 3.23
C ASP A 76 -4.74 12.16 1.74
N ILE A 77 -5.26 13.11 0.95
CA ILE A 77 -4.98 13.17 -0.48
C ILE A 77 -3.75 14.05 -0.67
N ASN A 78 -2.61 13.40 -0.81
CA ASN A 78 -1.33 14.05 -0.92
C ASN A 78 -0.95 14.22 -2.40
N THR A 79 -0.73 15.44 -2.85
CA THR A 79 -0.13 15.75 -4.16
C THR A 79 1.38 15.91 -4.06
N VAL A 80 2.01 15.31 -3.05
CA VAL A 80 3.26 15.85 -2.52
C VAL A 80 4.42 15.44 -3.42
N THR A 81 4.94 16.48 -4.08
CA THR A 81 6.20 16.63 -4.80
C THR A 81 6.49 15.53 -5.81
N PRO A 82 6.49 15.81 -7.14
CA PRO A 82 7.07 14.87 -8.07
C PRO A 82 8.44 14.46 -7.54
N ASN A 83 8.65 13.15 -7.41
CA ASN A 83 9.99 12.66 -7.10
C ASN A 83 10.98 13.18 -8.17
N SER A 84 12.27 12.89 -8.06
CA SER A 84 13.25 13.32 -9.06
C SER A 84 12.92 12.91 -10.52
N LYS A 85 11.92 12.05 -10.73
CA LYS A 85 11.41 11.55 -12.01
C LYS A 85 10.04 12.11 -12.42
N GLY A 86 9.41 12.98 -11.64
CA GLY A 86 8.10 13.56 -11.99
C GLY A 86 6.87 12.75 -11.55
N GLU A 87 7.07 11.68 -10.77
CA GLU A 87 6.01 10.75 -10.36
C GLU A 87 5.43 11.13 -9.00
N SER A 88 4.15 10.81 -8.76
CA SER A 88 3.57 10.95 -7.43
C SER A 88 4.26 10.00 -6.44
N GLU A 89 4.36 10.42 -5.18
CA GLU A 89 4.87 9.59 -4.10
C GLU A 89 4.05 9.85 -2.82
N CYS A 90 3.89 8.82 -2.00
CA CYS A 90 3.38 8.98 -0.64
C CYS A 90 4.31 9.89 0.16
N ASP A 91 3.77 10.78 1.00
CA ASP A 91 4.58 11.77 1.72
C ASP A 91 5.65 11.06 2.57
N PRO A 92 6.94 11.18 2.22
CA PRO A 92 7.98 10.42 2.88
C PRO A 92 8.14 10.83 4.35
N ARG A 93 7.60 11.97 4.78
CA ARG A 93 7.56 12.40 6.20
C ARG A 93 6.52 11.64 7.02
N CYS A 94 5.63 10.89 6.39
CA CYS A 94 4.60 10.12 7.08
C CYS A 94 4.89 8.62 7.13
N TYR A 95 6.04 8.19 6.60
CA TYR A 95 6.45 6.79 6.65
C TYR A 95 6.87 6.39 8.08
N ARG A 96 6.07 5.54 8.74
CA ARG A 96 6.20 5.25 10.18
C ARG A 96 7.56 4.66 10.55
N THR A 97 8.16 3.85 9.68
CA THR A 97 9.47 3.23 9.95
C THR A 97 10.57 4.26 10.22
N LYS A 98 10.46 5.49 9.72
CA LYS A 98 11.41 6.58 10.03
C LYS A 98 11.37 7.05 11.48
N TYR A 99 10.28 6.76 12.18
CA TYR A 99 9.99 7.27 13.52
C TYR A 99 10.02 6.19 14.60
N LEU A 100 10.40 4.94 14.27
CA LEU A 100 10.43 3.83 15.25
C LEU A 100 11.35 4.13 16.44
N ASP A 101 12.45 4.83 16.19
CA ASP A 101 13.44 5.24 17.20
C ASP A 101 13.39 6.76 17.48
N SER A 102 12.35 7.47 17.04
CA SER A 102 12.27 8.93 17.17
C SER A 102 11.79 9.36 18.55
N GLU A 103 12.58 10.20 19.23
CA GLU A 103 12.17 10.86 20.48
C GLU A 103 11.14 11.97 20.27
N THR A 104 11.15 12.61 19.10
CA THR A 104 10.23 13.71 18.74
C THR A 104 8.95 13.22 18.06
N GLY A 105 8.80 11.90 17.91
CA GLY A 105 7.67 11.27 17.24
C GLY A 105 7.53 11.72 15.79
N MET A 106 6.29 11.78 15.30
CA MET A 106 5.94 12.08 13.90
C MET A 106 5.70 13.57 13.63
N SER A 107 6.48 14.46 14.25
CA SER A 107 6.27 15.91 14.18
C SER A 107 6.38 16.50 12.76
N GLU A 108 7.09 15.82 11.86
CA GLU A 108 7.26 16.23 10.46
C GLU A 108 6.12 15.75 9.54
N CYS A 109 5.31 14.78 9.97
CA CYS A 109 4.15 14.31 9.22
C CYS A 109 2.99 15.31 9.41
N PRO A 110 2.48 15.98 8.35
CA PRO A 110 1.50 17.05 8.51
C PRO A 110 0.21 16.65 9.25
N GLY A 111 -0.27 15.41 9.09
CA GLY A 111 -1.40 14.87 9.86
C GLY A 111 -1.01 13.85 10.94
N GLY A 112 0.27 13.84 11.32
CA GLY A 112 0.81 13.06 12.42
C GLY A 112 0.51 11.56 12.32
N GLU A 113 0.16 10.95 13.45
CA GLU A 113 -0.14 9.52 13.50
C GLU A 113 -1.36 9.11 12.66
N LYS A 114 -2.31 10.02 12.39
CA LYS A 114 -3.50 9.69 11.59
C LYS A 114 -3.11 9.41 10.14
N SER A 115 -2.21 10.24 9.60
CA SER A 115 -1.69 10.19 8.23
C SER A 115 -0.50 9.25 8.05
N SER A 116 0.01 8.68 9.16
CA SER A 116 1.14 7.78 9.11
C SER A 116 0.81 6.48 8.38
N TYR A 117 1.77 5.96 7.63
CA TYR A 117 1.62 4.69 6.93
C TYR A 117 2.82 3.77 7.14
N ASP A 118 2.54 2.47 7.05
CA ASP A 118 3.48 1.36 7.19
C ASP A 118 3.96 0.83 5.85
N MET A 119 3.07 0.84 4.85
CA MET A 119 3.31 0.21 3.55
C MET A 119 2.81 1.11 2.42
N VAL A 120 3.43 0.96 1.25
CA VAL A 120 2.99 1.63 0.03
C VAL A 120 2.50 0.60 -0.98
N LEU A 121 1.29 0.81 -1.50
CA LEU A 121 0.83 0.14 -2.72
C LEU A 121 0.92 1.12 -3.89
N GLY A 122 1.88 0.91 -4.78
CA GLY A 122 1.99 1.59 -6.06
C GLY A 122 1.08 0.96 -7.11
N LEU A 123 0.17 1.75 -7.67
CA LEU A 123 -0.68 1.34 -8.79
C LEU A 123 -0.28 2.13 -10.03
N GLU A 124 0.62 1.54 -10.81
CA GLU A 124 1.36 2.22 -11.87
C GLU A 124 1.57 1.36 -13.12
N THR A 125 2.05 1.98 -14.20
CA THR A 125 2.44 1.22 -15.39
C THR A 125 3.69 0.39 -15.09
N MET A 126 3.61 -0.93 -15.31
CA MET A 126 4.74 -1.83 -15.06
C MET A 126 5.79 -1.77 -16.16
N PRO A 127 7.09 -1.92 -15.82
CA PRO A 127 8.14 -1.97 -16.82
C PRO A 127 7.93 -3.17 -17.75
N THR A 128 8.09 -2.94 -19.04
CA THR A 128 7.95 -3.97 -20.08
C THR A 128 9.33 -4.39 -20.58
N TYR A 129 9.59 -5.69 -20.59
CA TYR A 129 10.78 -6.27 -21.20
C TYR A 129 10.38 -7.24 -22.31
N PRO A 130 11.12 -7.34 -23.43
CA PRO A 130 10.80 -8.29 -24.50
C PRO A 130 10.66 -9.72 -23.95
N GLY A 131 9.49 -10.33 -24.13
CA GLY A 131 9.19 -11.70 -23.69
C GLY A 131 8.87 -11.88 -22.20
N ILE A 132 8.81 -10.81 -21.41
CA ILE A 132 8.52 -10.88 -19.96
C ILE A 132 7.30 -10.01 -19.64
N ASN A 133 6.33 -10.60 -18.94
CA ASN A 133 5.16 -9.88 -18.44
C ASN A 133 5.25 -9.75 -16.92
N ILE A 134 5.59 -8.55 -16.43
CA ILE A 134 5.66 -8.25 -15.00
C ILE A 134 4.28 -7.85 -14.51
N LEU A 135 3.68 -8.68 -13.65
CA LEU A 135 2.34 -8.45 -13.08
C LEU A 135 2.40 -7.67 -11.76
N GLY A 136 3.50 -7.84 -11.02
CA GLY A 136 3.75 -7.20 -9.73
C GLY A 136 5.24 -7.14 -9.45
N MET A 137 5.62 -6.24 -8.54
CA MET A 137 6.95 -6.12 -7.97
C MET A 137 6.81 -5.66 -6.52
N ALA A 138 7.66 -6.12 -5.62
CA ALA A 138 7.66 -5.63 -4.26
C ALA A 138 9.03 -5.67 -3.60
N THR A 139 9.12 -4.95 -2.49
CA THR A 139 10.20 -5.05 -1.51
C THR A 139 9.59 -5.30 -0.14
N LYS A 140 10.43 -5.27 0.90
CA LYS A 140 9.92 -5.32 2.27
C LYS A 140 9.04 -4.14 2.68
N TYR A 141 9.03 -3.04 1.92
CA TYR A 141 8.36 -1.79 2.30
C TYR A 141 7.22 -1.35 1.35
N TRP A 142 7.13 -1.95 0.16
CA TRP A 142 6.16 -1.55 -0.84
C TRP A 142 5.82 -2.67 -1.81
N GLN A 143 4.62 -2.59 -2.38
CA GLN A 143 4.15 -3.39 -3.51
C GLN A 143 3.85 -2.47 -4.70
N ARG A 144 4.03 -2.95 -5.92
CA ARG A 144 3.72 -2.25 -7.16
C ARG A 144 3.02 -3.20 -8.12
N MET A 145 1.92 -2.75 -8.72
CA MET A 145 1.14 -3.54 -9.66
C MET A 145 0.49 -2.67 -10.73
N HIS A 146 0.17 -3.26 -11.88
CA HIS A 146 -0.61 -2.57 -12.89
C HIS A 146 -2.06 -2.36 -12.41
N PRO A 147 -2.62 -1.12 -12.40
CA PRO A 147 -3.94 -0.84 -11.85
C PRO A 147 -5.06 -1.59 -12.58
N GLY A 148 -4.94 -1.74 -13.89
CA GLY A 148 -5.91 -2.50 -14.68
C GLY A 148 -5.97 -3.97 -14.29
N TYR A 149 -4.82 -4.58 -13.99
CA TYR A 149 -4.76 -5.97 -13.52
C TYR A 149 -5.33 -6.05 -12.10
N PHE A 150 -4.86 -5.18 -11.21
CA PHE A 150 -5.31 -5.12 -9.83
C PHE A 150 -6.84 -5.02 -9.73
N LEU A 151 -7.44 -4.04 -10.40
CA LEU A 151 -8.87 -3.77 -10.30
C LEU A 151 -9.72 -4.87 -10.96
N ALA A 152 -9.23 -5.49 -12.03
CA ALA A 152 -9.91 -6.60 -12.69
C ALA A 152 -9.98 -7.86 -11.81
N HIS A 153 -8.96 -8.06 -10.95
CA HIS A 153 -8.79 -9.27 -10.15
C HIS A 153 -9.04 -9.06 -8.65
N ALA A 154 -9.47 -7.87 -8.22
CA ALA A 154 -9.70 -7.51 -6.82
C ALA A 154 -10.72 -8.36 -6.05
N LYS A 155 -11.38 -9.30 -6.71
CA LYS A 155 -12.37 -10.21 -6.13
C LYS A 155 -12.17 -11.67 -6.50
N ASP A 156 -11.11 -12.02 -7.23
CA ASP A 156 -10.90 -13.38 -7.72
C ASP A 156 -9.54 -13.96 -7.29
N GLU A 157 -9.31 -15.21 -7.63
CA GLU A 157 -8.11 -15.97 -7.26
C GLU A 157 -6.81 -15.37 -7.84
N LYS A 158 -6.89 -14.60 -8.94
CA LYS A 158 -5.73 -13.97 -9.58
C LYS A 158 -5.15 -12.83 -8.74
N MET A 159 -5.84 -12.41 -7.67
CA MET A 159 -5.25 -11.58 -6.62
C MET A 159 -4.07 -12.26 -5.88
N PHE A 160 -3.73 -13.51 -6.20
CA PHE A 160 -2.49 -14.15 -5.73
C PHE A 160 -1.23 -13.33 -6.02
N VAL A 161 -1.21 -12.52 -7.08
CA VAL A 161 -0.04 -11.66 -7.36
C VAL A 161 0.16 -10.66 -6.23
N LEU A 162 -0.90 -9.97 -5.77
CA LEU A 162 -0.78 -9.09 -4.61
C LEU A 162 -0.35 -9.85 -3.36
N ARG A 163 -0.87 -11.07 -3.14
CA ARG A 163 -0.43 -11.92 -2.02
C ARG A 163 1.05 -12.26 -2.12
N HIS A 164 1.53 -12.63 -3.30
CA HIS A 164 2.95 -12.87 -3.54
C HIS A 164 3.78 -11.63 -3.20
N GLU A 165 3.37 -10.47 -3.70
CA GLU A 165 4.05 -9.19 -3.45
C GLU A 165 4.03 -8.78 -1.96
N ILE A 166 2.94 -9.07 -1.23
CA ILE A 166 2.90 -8.87 0.24
C ILE A 166 3.83 -9.85 0.94
N GLY A 167 4.00 -11.08 0.43
CA GLY A 167 4.92 -12.07 0.98
C GLY A 167 6.36 -11.58 1.06
N HIS A 168 6.77 -10.73 0.12
CA HIS A 168 8.08 -10.06 0.14
C HIS A 168 8.26 -9.15 1.38
N SER A 169 7.18 -8.64 1.96
CA SER A 169 7.18 -7.85 3.20
C SER A 169 7.41 -8.66 4.47
N PHE A 170 7.17 -9.96 4.43
CA PHE A 170 7.46 -10.88 5.54
C PHE A 170 8.90 -11.43 5.51
N GLY A 171 9.76 -10.93 4.61
CA GLY A 171 11.19 -11.27 4.60
C GLY A 171 11.54 -12.60 3.93
N LEU A 172 10.66 -13.15 3.09
CA LEU A 172 10.90 -14.40 2.35
C LEU A 172 11.72 -14.24 1.05
N ILE A 173 12.12 -13.01 0.70
CA ILE A 173 13.19 -12.76 -0.28
C ILE A 173 14.30 -11.96 0.39
N GLY A 174 15.49 -12.54 0.39
CA GLY A 174 16.63 -12.07 1.15
C GLY A 174 17.39 -10.89 0.54
N GLN A 175 18.07 -10.21 1.48
CA GLN A 175 19.16 -9.22 1.41
C GLN A 175 18.83 -7.81 0.88
#